data_AF-A0A662QZZ1-F1
#
_entry.id   AF-A0A662QZZ1-F1
#
_cell.length_a   1.000
_cell.length_b   1.000
_cell.length_c   1.000
_cell.angle_alpha   90.00
_cell.angle_beta   90.00
_cell.angle_gamma   90.00
#
_symmetry.space_group_name_H-M   'P 1'
#
loop_
_entity.id
_entity.type
_entity.pdbx_description
1 polymer ?
#
loop_
_entity_poly.entity_id
_entity_poly.type
_entity_poly.pdbx_seq_one_letter_code
_entity_poly.pdbx_strand_id
1 'polypeptide(L)'
;MDFLQGRIATIHDFGVDLEKISVRLKALSVQKPICLILPMLYSEIKSEGLSQILDELSQCDFLTKVSVALSASNKREYREVVEVFDELPIPHSVIWCNSPNIQRVLNEVAKRGIEVSGFSGKGRDVWIAIGVESTRHYALGFHDVDIVNYSRSIPIKLFYPILEEQMDFFFNKGYYARIGIKDRQIYGRVVRLLVFPLIEAFEQHIKQPSDFIKYMQSFKYPLAGEFAITSDLAENIRIPADWGFEIGLLAEVYRNA
;
A
#
# COMPACT_ATOMS: atom_id res chain seq x y z
N MET A 1 -10.49 18.19 -19.44
CA MET A 1 -10.26 17.54 -18.14
C MET A 1 -10.30 18.68 -17.13
N ASP A 2 -11.30 18.70 -16.26
CA ASP A 2 -11.46 19.80 -15.30
C ASP A 2 -10.45 19.61 -14.16
N PHE A 3 -9.65 20.64 -13.86
CA PHE A 3 -8.65 20.60 -12.79
C PHE A 3 -9.33 20.96 -11.46
N LEU A 4 -10.13 20.02 -10.96
CA LEU A 4 -10.86 20.20 -9.70
C LEU A 4 -10.08 19.58 -8.54
N GLN A 5 -9.74 20.41 -7.57
CA GLN A 5 -9.26 19.94 -6.27
C GLN A 5 -10.46 19.64 -5.38
N GLY A 6 -10.48 18.42 -4.84
CA GLY A 6 -11.47 18.01 -3.86
C GLY A 6 -11.08 18.43 -2.44
N ARG A 7 -11.74 17.83 -1.43
CA ARG A 7 -11.38 18.03 -0.02
C ARG A 7 -10.03 17.40 0.33
N ILE A 8 -9.65 16.35 -0.40
CA ILE A 8 -8.36 15.69 -0.29
C ILE A 8 -7.50 16.21 -1.43
N ALA A 9 -6.27 16.58 -1.08
CA ALA A 9 -5.32 17.08 -2.06
C ALA A 9 -5.03 16.01 -3.10
N THR A 10 -5.30 16.32 -4.37
CA THR A 10 -4.91 15.48 -5.49
C THR A 10 -3.64 16.02 -6.12
N ILE A 11 -2.64 15.16 -6.25
CA ILE A 11 -1.43 15.49 -6.99
C ILE A 11 -1.67 15.13 -8.44
N HIS A 12 -1.74 16.16 -9.28
CA HIS A 12 -2.01 16.02 -10.70
C HIS A 12 -0.74 15.65 -11.45
N ASP A 13 -0.88 14.74 -12.41
CA ASP A 13 0.22 14.22 -13.23
C ASP A 13 0.52 15.09 -14.47
N PHE A 14 0.04 16.33 -14.49
CA PHE A 14 0.16 17.18 -15.68
C PHE A 14 1.52 17.87 -15.74
N GLY A 15 2.32 17.54 -16.75
CA GLY A 15 3.66 18.13 -16.94
C GLY A 15 4.69 17.68 -15.90
N VAL A 16 4.46 16.54 -15.24
CA VAL A 16 5.37 16.02 -14.23
C VAL A 16 6.64 15.47 -14.88
N ASP A 17 7.79 15.96 -14.42
CA ASP A 17 9.11 15.42 -14.74
C ASP A 17 9.48 14.34 -13.73
N LEU A 18 9.25 13.08 -14.10
CA LEU A 18 9.50 11.93 -13.23
C LEU A 18 10.98 11.75 -12.90
N GLU A 19 11.89 12.10 -13.81
CA GLU A 19 13.33 11.97 -13.56
C GLU A 19 13.76 12.95 -12.48
N LYS A 20 13.30 14.21 -12.56
CA LYS A 20 13.56 15.21 -11.53
C LYS A 20 13.04 14.78 -10.17
N ILE A 21 11.84 14.22 -10.10
CA ILE A 21 11.26 13.71 -8.85
C ILE A 21 12.06 12.50 -8.34
N SER A 22 12.44 11.58 -9.22
CA SER A 22 13.24 10.40 -8.86
C SER A 22 14.59 10.78 -8.24
N VAL A 23 15.31 11.73 -8.87
CA VAL A 23 16.57 12.27 -8.33
C VAL A 23 16.37 12.92 -6.96
N ARG A 24 15.28 13.68 -6.79
CA ARG A 24 14.94 14.30 -5.51
C ARG A 24 14.64 13.24 -4.44
N LEU A 25 13.86 12.21 -4.76
CA LEU A 25 13.57 11.10 -3.88
C LEU A 25 14.82 10.36 -3.45
N LYS A 26 15.75 10.09 -4.37
CA LYS A 26 17.03 9.45 -4.06
C LYS A 26 17.87 10.29 -3.10
N ALA A 27 17.88 11.60 -3.24
CA ALA A 27 18.57 12.48 -2.30
C ALA A 27 17.92 12.47 -0.91
N LEU A 28 16.58 12.46 -0.85
CA LEU A 28 15.82 12.41 0.40
C LEU A 28 15.95 11.05 1.10
N SER A 29 16.03 9.95 0.35
CA SER A 29 16.07 8.59 0.91
C SER A 29 17.33 8.29 1.72
N VAL A 30 18.39 9.08 1.55
CA VAL A 30 19.61 9.02 2.38
C VAL A 30 19.30 9.32 3.85
N GLN A 31 18.40 10.27 4.12
CA GLN A 31 18.02 10.65 5.49
C GLN A 31 16.68 10.02 5.92
N LYS A 32 15.82 9.73 4.94
CA LYS A 32 14.47 9.18 5.14
C LYS A 32 14.34 7.85 4.39
N PRO A 33 14.85 6.73 4.92
CA PRO A 33 14.87 5.46 4.21
C PRO A 33 13.45 5.01 3.82
N ILE A 34 13.33 4.37 2.65
CA ILE A 34 12.06 4.05 2.01
C ILE A 34 11.95 2.54 1.80
N CYS A 35 10.91 1.93 2.36
CA CYS A 35 10.58 0.53 2.11
C CYS A 35 9.31 0.41 1.28
N LEU A 36 9.38 -0.31 0.16
CA LEU A 36 8.20 -0.78 -0.55
C LEU A 36 7.85 -2.19 -0.07
N ILE A 37 6.63 -2.36 0.43
CA ILE A 37 6.09 -3.64 0.88
C ILE A 37 5.20 -4.22 -0.24
N LEU A 38 5.43 -5.49 -0.56
CA LEU A 38 4.69 -6.24 -1.58
C LEU A 38 3.95 -7.40 -0.92
N PRO A 39 2.66 -7.26 -0.60
CA PRO A 39 1.84 -8.33 -0.07
C PRO A 39 1.57 -9.37 -1.15
N MET A 40 1.90 -10.63 -0.87
CA MET A 40 1.88 -11.69 -1.87
C MET A 40 1.41 -13.02 -1.27
N LEU A 41 0.53 -13.70 -1.99
CA LEU A 41 0.29 -15.13 -1.87
C LEU A 41 1.25 -15.87 -2.80
N TYR A 42 1.72 -17.05 -2.40
CA TYR A 42 2.56 -17.87 -3.27
C TYR A 42 1.95 -18.12 -4.66
N SER A 43 0.62 -18.22 -4.79
CA SER A 43 -0.06 -18.38 -6.08
C SER A 43 0.18 -17.23 -7.06
N GLU A 44 0.54 -16.04 -6.57
CA GLU A 44 0.80 -14.84 -7.36
C GLU A 44 2.23 -14.81 -7.93
N ILE A 45 3.08 -15.79 -7.61
CA ILE A 45 4.45 -15.91 -8.16
C ILE A 45 4.46 -16.04 -9.69
N LYS A 46 3.36 -16.54 -10.28
CA LYS A 46 3.17 -16.70 -11.74
C LYS A 46 2.25 -15.63 -12.33
N SER A 47 1.95 -14.58 -11.57
CA SER A 47 1.11 -13.49 -12.09
C SER A 47 1.81 -12.82 -13.27
N GLU A 48 1.02 -12.43 -14.27
CA GLU A 48 1.55 -11.79 -15.49
C GLU A 48 2.26 -10.46 -15.19
N GLY A 49 1.85 -9.77 -14.13
CA GLY A 49 2.41 -8.47 -13.73
C GLY A 49 3.74 -8.54 -12.98
N LEU A 50 4.08 -9.67 -12.34
CA LEU A 50 5.24 -9.72 -11.44
C LEU A 50 6.57 -9.41 -12.14
N SER A 51 6.81 -9.99 -13.32
CA SER A 51 8.05 -9.72 -14.07
C SER A 51 8.20 -8.23 -14.38
N GLN A 52 7.11 -7.59 -14.85
CA GLN A 52 7.11 -6.16 -15.14
C GLN A 52 7.31 -5.32 -13.87
N ILE A 53 6.74 -5.73 -12.74
CA ILE A 53 6.97 -5.07 -11.45
C ILE A 53 8.45 -5.12 -11.09
N LEU A 54 9.10 -6.29 -11.18
CA LEU A 54 10.52 -6.44 -10.86
C LEU A 54 11.40 -5.59 -11.79
N ASP A 55 11.11 -5.59 -13.10
CA ASP A 55 11.83 -4.79 -14.10
C ASP A 55 11.73 -3.28 -13.82
N GLU A 56 10.54 -2.78 -13.52
CA GLU A 56 10.31 -1.36 -13.20
C GLU A 56 10.91 -0.98 -11.83
N LEU A 57 10.83 -1.88 -10.85
CA LEU A 57 11.45 -1.67 -9.55
C LEU A 57 12.97 -1.66 -9.62
N SER A 58 13.59 -2.42 -10.52
CA SER A 58 15.04 -2.41 -10.72
C SER A 58 15.61 -1.02 -11.05
N GLN A 59 14.76 -0.12 -11.55
CA GLN A 59 15.08 1.26 -11.90
C GLN A 59 14.77 2.27 -10.79
N CYS A 60 14.21 1.83 -9.66
CA CYS A 60 13.82 2.68 -8.53
C CYS A 60 14.95 2.79 -7.50
N ASP A 61 16.05 3.43 -7.86
CA ASP A 61 17.26 3.56 -7.01
C ASP A 61 17.09 4.44 -5.75
N PHE A 62 15.93 5.07 -5.58
CA PHE A 62 15.55 5.77 -4.37
C PHE A 62 15.01 4.84 -3.28
N LEU A 63 14.53 3.64 -3.63
CA LEU A 63 14.06 2.65 -2.66
C LEU A 63 15.26 2.10 -1.88
N THR A 64 15.22 2.20 -0.56
CA THR A 64 16.27 1.60 0.28
C THR A 64 16.03 0.11 0.51
N LYS A 65 14.76 -0.33 0.41
CA LYS A 65 14.39 -1.73 0.55
C LYS A 65 13.09 -2.10 -0.18
N VAL A 66 13.02 -3.35 -0.65
CA VAL A 66 11.77 -4.03 -1.01
C VAL A 66 11.50 -5.18 -0.04
N SER A 67 10.34 -5.23 0.60
CA SER A 67 9.97 -6.27 1.55
C SER A 67 8.73 -7.02 1.08
N VAL A 68 8.86 -8.34 0.87
CA VAL A 68 7.75 -9.18 0.41
C VAL A 68 7.06 -9.79 1.62
N ALA A 69 5.79 -9.43 1.84
CA ALA A 69 4.96 -10.01 2.88
C ALA A 69 4.27 -11.26 2.33
N LEU A 70 4.91 -12.43 2.49
CA LEU A 70 4.52 -13.67 1.83
C LEU A 70 3.69 -14.58 2.72
N SER A 71 2.55 -15.03 2.20
CA SER A 71 1.83 -16.20 2.68
C SER A 71 2.13 -17.42 1.81
N ALA A 72 2.74 -18.44 2.40
CA ALA A 72 3.16 -19.67 1.73
C ALA A 72 2.88 -20.90 2.59
N SER A 73 2.61 -22.05 1.97
CA SER A 73 2.19 -23.27 2.66
C SER A 73 3.37 -24.03 3.27
N ASN A 74 4.56 -23.90 2.69
CA ASN A 74 5.73 -24.68 3.07
C ASN A 74 7.05 -23.96 2.70
N LYS A 75 8.17 -24.51 3.20
CA LYS A 75 9.50 -23.93 3.01
C LYS A 75 9.97 -23.93 1.56
N ARG A 76 9.46 -24.85 0.72
CA ARG A 76 9.81 -24.88 -0.71
C ARG A 76 9.22 -23.67 -1.42
N GLU A 77 7.91 -23.43 -1.24
CA GLU A 77 7.22 -22.24 -1.77
C GLU A 77 7.89 -20.94 -1.33
N TYR A 78 8.28 -20.84 -0.05
CA TYR A 78 9.05 -19.69 0.45
C TYR A 78 10.37 -19.48 -0.32
N ARG A 79 11.15 -20.54 -0.55
CA ARG A 79 12.44 -20.45 -1.24
C ARG A 79 12.29 -20.05 -2.70
N GLU A 80 11.29 -20.59 -3.39
CA GLU A 80 11.00 -20.22 -4.78
C GLU A 80 10.71 -18.72 -4.90
N VAL A 81 9.97 -18.13 -3.94
CA VAL A 81 9.75 -16.68 -3.92
C VAL A 81 11.04 -15.91 -3.63
N VAL A 82 11.88 -16.37 -2.70
CA VAL A 82 13.19 -15.73 -2.47
C VAL A 82 14.02 -15.69 -3.75
N GLU A 83 14.11 -16.81 -4.46
CA GLU A 83 14.87 -16.91 -5.72
C GLU A 83 14.34 -15.96 -6.80
N VAL A 84 13.02 -15.74 -6.88
CA VAL A 84 12.42 -14.78 -7.82
C VAL A 84 12.80 -13.33 -7.50
N PHE A 85 12.86 -12.98 -6.21
CA PHE A 85 13.20 -11.61 -5.79
C PHE A 85 14.71 -11.35 -5.74
N ASP A 86 15.55 -12.38 -5.75
CA ASP A 86 17.02 -12.27 -5.82
C ASP A 86 17.51 -11.54 -7.09
N GLU A 87 16.68 -11.44 -8.13
CA GLU A 87 16.97 -10.68 -9.35
C GLU A 87 16.96 -9.15 -9.13
N LEU A 88 16.38 -8.66 -8.04
CA LEU A 88 16.32 -7.24 -7.76
C LEU A 88 17.69 -6.68 -7.35
N PRO A 89 18.16 -5.57 -7.98
CA PRO A 89 19.39 -4.90 -7.58
C PRO A 89 19.26 -4.11 -6.26
N ILE A 90 18.03 -3.97 -5.75
CA ILE A 90 17.71 -3.24 -4.51
C ILE A 90 17.77 -4.23 -3.34
N PRO A 91 18.26 -3.82 -2.15
CA PRO A 91 18.14 -4.65 -0.96
C PRO A 91 16.71 -5.14 -0.75
N HIS A 92 16.54 -6.44 -0.59
CA HIS A 92 15.21 -7.03 -0.44
C HIS A 92 15.17 -8.13 0.62
N SER A 93 13.96 -8.44 1.08
CA SER A 93 13.73 -9.57 1.99
C SER A 93 12.33 -10.14 1.83
N VAL A 94 12.20 -11.45 2.01
CA VAL A 94 10.90 -12.13 2.04
C VAL A 94 10.54 -12.51 3.47
N ILE A 95 9.46 -11.93 4.00
CA ILE A 95 8.87 -12.25 5.29
C ILE A 95 7.83 -13.34 5.09
N TRP A 96 8.11 -14.56 5.55
CA TRP A 96 7.12 -15.65 5.52
C TRP A 96 6.11 -15.51 6.67
N CYS A 97 5.09 -14.68 6.45
CA CYS A 97 4.14 -14.19 7.45
C CYS A 97 3.36 -15.30 8.17
N ASN A 98 3.09 -16.42 7.51
CA ASN A 98 2.45 -17.59 8.11
C ASN A 98 3.44 -18.74 8.46
N SER A 99 4.74 -18.43 8.58
CA SER A 99 5.74 -19.42 8.99
C SER A 99 5.53 -19.92 10.42
N PRO A 100 5.98 -21.14 10.75
CA PRO A 100 5.92 -21.66 12.12
C PRO A 100 6.62 -20.76 13.15
N ASN A 101 7.66 -20.02 12.74
CA ASN A 101 8.38 -19.11 13.62
C ASN A 101 7.59 -17.85 13.92
N ILE A 102 6.99 -17.22 12.90
CA ILE A 102 6.14 -16.04 13.11
C ILE A 102 4.90 -16.44 13.91
N GLN A 103 4.25 -17.57 13.61
CA GLN A 103 3.11 -18.04 14.39
C GLN A 103 3.46 -18.26 15.86
N ARG A 104 4.66 -18.75 16.17
CA ARG A 104 5.12 -18.88 17.56
C ARG A 104 5.22 -17.53 18.26
N VAL A 105 5.82 -16.54 17.61
CA VAL A 105 5.92 -15.17 18.14
C VAL A 105 4.54 -14.57 18.36
N LEU A 106 3.63 -14.68 17.38
CA LEU A 106 2.25 -14.18 17.51
C LEU A 106 1.50 -14.86 18.66
N ASN A 107 1.70 -16.17 18.86
CA ASN A 107 1.10 -16.89 19.99
C ASN A 107 1.69 -16.45 21.35
N GLU A 108 2.97 -16.11 21.41
CA GLU A 108 3.59 -15.55 22.62
C GLU A 108 3.06 -14.15 22.95
N VAL A 109 2.85 -13.32 21.92
CA VAL A 109 2.23 -12.00 22.04
C VAL A 109 0.78 -12.10 22.49
N ALA A 110 0.02 -13.05 21.94
CA ALA A 110 -1.36 -13.35 22.35
C ALA A 110 -1.45 -13.75 23.83
N LYS A 111 -0.52 -14.58 24.33
CA LYS A 111 -0.44 -14.94 25.76
C LYS A 111 -0.19 -13.75 26.68
N ARG A 112 0.32 -12.63 26.16
CA ARG A 112 0.56 -11.38 26.91
C ARG A 112 -0.62 -10.39 26.82
N GLY A 113 -1.75 -10.82 26.26
CA GLY A 113 -2.98 -10.01 26.19
C GLY A 113 -3.13 -9.17 24.92
N ILE A 114 -2.26 -9.36 23.92
CA ILE A 114 -2.38 -8.70 22.62
C ILE A 114 -2.89 -9.73 21.61
N GLU A 115 -4.22 -9.80 21.44
CA GLU A 115 -4.86 -10.79 20.56
C GLU A 115 -4.62 -10.48 19.08
N VAL A 116 -3.59 -11.10 18.50
CA VAL A 116 -3.23 -10.98 17.07
C VAL A 116 -3.29 -12.31 16.32
N SER A 117 -3.47 -13.43 17.05
CA SER A 117 -3.45 -14.78 16.49
C SER A 117 -4.73 -15.18 15.76
N GLY A 118 -5.84 -14.46 15.97
CA GLY A 118 -7.14 -14.76 15.36
C GLY A 118 -7.32 -14.27 13.93
N PHE A 119 -6.40 -13.42 13.43
CA PHE A 119 -6.49 -12.85 12.11
C PHE A 119 -5.78 -13.71 11.06
N SER A 120 -6.23 -13.63 9.80
CA SER A 120 -5.62 -14.29 8.66
C SER A 120 -5.89 -13.50 7.38
N GLY A 121 -5.01 -13.64 6.39
CA GLY A 121 -5.15 -12.99 5.08
C GLY A 121 -4.21 -11.80 4.91
N LYS A 122 -4.35 -11.12 3.76
CA LYS A 122 -3.43 -10.06 3.31
C LYS A 122 -3.26 -8.95 4.35
N GLY A 123 -4.34 -8.52 5.02
CA GLY A 123 -4.27 -7.47 6.05
C GLY A 123 -3.35 -7.81 7.22
N ARG A 124 -3.35 -9.06 7.70
CA ARG A 124 -2.41 -9.52 8.74
C ARG A 124 -0.97 -9.52 8.24
N ASP A 125 -0.75 -10.02 7.03
CA ASP A 125 0.59 -10.14 6.46
C ASP A 125 1.21 -8.75 6.25
N VAL A 126 0.39 -7.79 5.81
CA VAL A 126 0.71 -6.36 5.75
C VAL A 126 1.04 -5.80 7.14
N TRP A 127 0.22 -6.07 8.15
CA TRP A 127 0.47 -5.59 9.52
C TRP A 127 1.80 -6.09 10.08
N ILE A 128 2.15 -7.36 9.84
CA ILE A 128 3.44 -7.93 10.25
C ILE A 128 4.59 -7.19 9.54
N ALA A 129 4.48 -7.01 8.23
CA ALA A 129 5.52 -6.32 7.45
C ALA A 129 5.69 -4.86 7.90
N ILE A 130 4.59 -4.16 8.19
CA ILE A 130 4.64 -2.80 8.76
C ILE A 130 5.41 -2.78 10.06
N GLY A 131 5.07 -3.65 11.02
CA GLY A 131 5.75 -3.68 12.31
C GLY A 131 7.23 -4.02 12.23
N VAL A 132 7.65 -4.78 11.22
CA VAL A 132 9.08 -5.07 10.98
C VAL A 132 9.77 -3.85 10.34
N GLU A 133 9.19 -3.31 9.27
CA GLU A 133 9.88 -2.30 8.45
C GLU A 133 9.80 -0.88 9.01
N SER A 134 8.77 -0.54 9.81
CA SER A 134 8.64 0.78 10.45
C SER A 134 9.81 1.11 11.37
N THR A 135 10.40 0.08 11.98
CA THR A 135 11.55 0.23 12.90
C THR A 135 12.85 0.68 12.22
N ARG A 136 12.89 0.68 10.87
CA ARG A 136 14.11 0.94 10.08
C ARG A 136 13.92 1.93 8.94
N HIS A 137 12.68 2.20 8.55
CA HIS A 137 12.35 3.02 7.39
C HIS A 137 11.40 4.12 7.77
N TYR A 138 11.68 5.33 7.27
CA TYR A 138 10.84 6.50 7.51
C TYR A 138 9.52 6.42 6.73
N ALA A 139 9.57 5.94 5.49
CA ALA A 139 8.39 5.83 4.63
C ALA A 139 8.15 4.38 4.22
N LEU A 140 6.90 3.95 4.33
CA LEU A 140 6.43 2.62 3.94
C LEU A 140 5.40 2.78 2.83
N GLY A 141 5.58 2.06 1.72
CA GLY A 141 4.62 2.01 0.61
C GLY A 141 4.15 0.60 0.36
N PHE A 142 2.99 0.45 -0.28
CA PHE A 142 2.33 -0.84 -0.51
C PHE A 142 1.87 -0.91 -1.94
N HIS A 143 2.22 -1.99 -2.64
CA HIS A 143 1.68 -2.30 -3.96
C HIS A 143 1.24 -3.75 -4.05
N ASP A 144 0.14 -3.98 -4.76
CA ASP A 144 -0.24 -5.32 -5.17
C ASP A 144 0.74 -5.86 -6.22
N VAL A 145 0.98 -7.17 -6.16
CA VAL A 145 1.90 -7.88 -7.07
C VAL A 145 1.25 -8.31 -8.39
N ASP A 146 -0.04 -8.00 -8.60
CA ASP A 146 -0.81 -8.38 -9.79
C ASP A 146 -1.11 -7.20 -10.73
N ILE A 147 -0.44 -6.06 -10.54
CA ILE A 147 -0.59 -4.88 -11.38
C ILE A 147 0.06 -5.12 -12.74
N VAL A 148 -0.75 -5.43 -13.75
CA VAL A 148 -0.29 -5.75 -15.12
C VAL A 148 0.38 -4.57 -15.82
N ASN A 149 -0.06 -3.34 -15.56
CA ASN A 149 0.47 -2.13 -16.21
C ASN A 149 1.37 -1.32 -15.25
N TYR A 150 2.15 -2.02 -14.44
CA TYR A 150 3.01 -1.41 -13.45
C TYR A 150 4.09 -0.52 -14.10
N SER A 151 4.42 0.57 -13.44
CA SER A 151 5.43 1.53 -13.87
C SER A 151 6.12 2.11 -12.65
N ARG A 152 7.42 2.38 -12.73
CA ARG A 152 8.18 3.11 -11.71
C ARG A 152 7.61 4.48 -11.37
N SER A 153 6.78 5.05 -12.25
CA SER A 153 6.02 6.26 -11.94
C SER A 153 5.08 6.11 -10.73
N ILE A 154 4.59 4.89 -10.46
CA ILE A 154 3.70 4.59 -9.32
C ILE A 154 4.44 4.80 -8.00
N PRO A 155 5.55 4.08 -7.68
CA PRO A 155 6.27 4.31 -6.42
C PRO A 155 6.83 5.74 -6.32
N ILE A 156 7.30 6.33 -7.42
CA ILE A 156 7.78 7.73 -7.43
C ILE A 156 6.68 8.69 -6.92
N LYS A 157 5.48 8.62 -7.50
CA LYS A 157 4.36 9.49 -7.11
C LYS A 157 3.81 9.16 -5.74
N LEU A 158 3.92 7.91 -5.32
CA LEU A 158 3.40 7.46 -4.04
C LEU A 158 4.27 7.99 -2.88
N PHE A 159 5.59 7.93 -3.02
CA PHE A 159 6.53 8.34 -1.97
C PHE A 159 6.86 9.83 -1.98
N TYR A 160 6.86 10.50 -3.12
CA TYR A 160 7.27 11.91 -3.20
C TYR A 160 6.57 12.84 -2.19
N PRO A 161 5.24 12.76 -2.01
CA PRO A 161 4.53 13.66 -1.08
C PRO A 161 4.82 13.35 0.39
N ILE A 162 5.23 12.11 0.68
CA ILE A 162 5.59 11.65 2.02
C ILE A 162 6.99 12.16 2.40
N LEU A 163 7.92 12.23 1.44
CA LEU A 163 9.30 12.60 1.73
C LEU A 163 9.58 14.10 1.58
N GLU A 164 8.88 14.78 0.66
CA GLU A 164 9.08 16.20 0.40
C GLU A 164 8.48 17.04 1.54
N GLU A 165 9.36 17.65 2.33
CA GLU A 165 9.00 18.39 3.55
C GLU A 165 8.05 19.55 3.30
N GLN A 166 8.13 20.17 2.12
CA GLN A 166 7.23 21.26 1.76
C GLN A 166 5.79 20.79 1.52
N MET A 167 5.58 19.49 1.26
CA MET A 167 4.25 18.92 1.07
C MET A 167 3.62 18.43 2.38
N ASP A 168 4.43 18.01 3.35
CA ASP A 168 4.02 17.67 4.72
C ASP A 168 2.86 16.65 4.79
N PHE A 169 2.88 15.61 3.93
CA PHE A 169 1.89 14.53 3.98
C PHE A 169 2.41 13.32 4.76
N PHE A 170 1.57 12.79 5.65
CA PHE A 170 1.85 11.55 6.38
C PHE A 170 1.26 10.30 5.72
N PHE A 171 0.33 10.49 4.79
CA PHE A 171 -0.37 9.43 4.06
C PHE A 171 -0.64 9.87 2.63
N ASN A 172 -0.45 8.97 1.68
CA ASN A 172 -0.73 9.18 0.27
C ASN A 172 -1.37 7.93 -0.32
N LYS A 173 -2.49 8.08 -1.05
CA LYS A 173 -3.20 6.96 -1.65
C LYS A 173 -3.07 6.99 -3.17
N GLY A 174 -2.57 5.89 -3.72
CA GLY A 174 -2.53 5.67 -5.14
C GLY A 174 -3.93 5.47 -5.70
N TYR A 175 -4.19 6.07 -6.86
CA TYR A 175 -5.35 5.71 -7.67
C TYR A 175 -5.03 5.91 -9.14
N TYR A 176 -5.68 5.11 -9.99
CA TYR A 176 -5.49 5.13 -11.42
C TYR A 176 -6.83 4.99 -12.15
N ALA A 177 -6.88 5.49 -13.37
CA ALA A 177 -8.07 5.39 -14.19
C ALA A 177 -8.39 3.91 -14.47
N ARG A 178 -9.50 3.43 -13.93
CA ARG A 178 -9.96 2.04 -14.08
C ARG A 178 -10.81 1.86 -15.35
N ILE A 179 -10.25 2.23 -16.50
CA ILE A 179 -10.94 2.16 -17.81
C ILE A 179 -10.08 1.36 -18.80
N GLY A 180 -10.61 0.22 -19.24
CA GLY A 180 -10.03 -0.56 -20.33
C GLY A 180 -10.50 0.02 -21.65
N ILE A 181 -9.73 0.92 -22.25
CA ILE A 181 -10.08 1.53 -23.55
C ILE A 181 -10.19 0.47 -24.65
N LYS A 182 -9.27 -0.52 -24.64
CA LYS A 182 -9.24 -1.62 -25.61
C LYS A 182 -10.48 -2.50 -25.52
N ASP A 183 -10.85 -2.89 -24.30
CA ASP A 183 -11.97 -3.81 -24.06
C ASP A 183 -13.31 -3.09 -23.86
N ARG A 184 -13.29 -1.75 -23.88
CA ARG A 184 -14.43 -0.86 -23.61
C ARG A 184 -15.10 -1.16 -22.26
N GLN A 185 -14.32 -1.57 -21.27
CA GLN A 185 -14.80 -1.91 -19.92
C GLN A 185 -14.43 -0.83 -18.90
N ILE A 186 -15.28 -0.68 -17.88
CA ILE A 186 -14.99 0.16 -16.71
C ILE A 186 -14.86 -0.76 -15.49
N TYR A 187 -13.68 -0.75 -14.86
CA TYR A 187 -13.38 -1.52 -13.66
C TYR A 187 -13.81 -0.76 -12.40
N GLY A 188 -13.62 -1.38 -11.22
CA GLY A 188 -14.05 -0.80 -9.94
C GLY A 188 -15.55 -0.95 -9.65
N ARG A 189 -16.18 -2.02 -10.16
CA ARG A 189 -17.62 -2.30 -9.98
C ARG A 189 -18.05 -2.27 -8.52
N VAL A 190 -17.26 -2.85 -7.61
CA VAL A 190 -17.56 -2.85 -6.16
C VAL A 190 -17.60 -1.43 -5.61
N VAL A 191 -16.61 -0.59 -5.96
CA VAL A 191 -16.59 0.82 -5.54
C VAL A 191 -17.82 1.56 -6.08
N ARG A 192 -18.10 1.41 -7.37
CA ARG A 192 -19.14 2.18 -8.07
C ARG A 192 -20.57 1.76 -7.74
N LEU A 193 -20.81 0.46 -7.55
CA LEU A 193 -22.15 -0.11 -7.41
C LEU A 193 -22.51 -0.41 -5.95
N LEU A 194 -21.53 -0.45 -5.04
CA LEU A 194 -21.77 -0.74 -3.63
C LEU A 194 -21.19 0.34 -2.73
N VAL A 195 -19.88 0.59 -2.76
CA VAL A 195 -19.23 1.46 -1.75
C VAL A 195 -19.73 2.90 -1.84
N PHE A 196 -19.68 3.53 -3.01
CA PHE A 196 -20.16 4.92 -3.15
C PHE A 196 -21.66 5.05 -2.86
N PRO A 197 -22.55 4.23 -3.45
CA PRO A 197 -23.97 4.28 -3.11
C PRO A 197 -24.24 4.06 -1.61
N LEU A 198 -23.47 3.20 -0.94
CA LEU A 198 -23.61 2.96 0.49
C LEU A 198 -23.17 4.17 1.32
N ILE A 199 -22.04 4.80 0.97
CA ILE A 199 -21.57 6.01 1.65
C ILE A 199 -22.56 7.17 1.44
N GLU A 200 -23.10 7.33 0.23
CA GLU A 200 -24.16 8.32 -0.06
C GLU A 200 -25.43 8.03 0.75
N ALA A 201 -25.85 6.77 0.85
CA ALA A 201 -27.00 6.39 1.67
C ALA A 201 -26.78 6.71 3.16
N PHE A 202 -25.55 6.50 3.68
CA PHE A 202 -25.20 6.92 5.03
C PHE A 202 -25.24 8.44 5.19
N GLU A 203 -24.74 9.21 4.23
CA GLU A 203 -24.81 10.68 4.27
C GLU A 203 -26.26 11.16 4.36
N GLN A 204 -27.16 10.58 3.58
CA GLN A 204 -28.58 10.94 3.56
C GLN A 204 -29.33 10.56 4.84
N HIS A 205 -28.92 9.48 5.52
CA HIS A 205 -29.62 8.97 6.70
C HIS A 205 -29.12 9.58 8.02
N ILE A 206 -27.86 10.01 8.09
CA ILE A 206 -27.32 10.64 9.30
C ILE A 206 -27.85 12.07 9.40
N LYS A 207 -28.54 12.38 10.50
CA LYS A 207 -29.19 13.68 10.75
C LYS A 207 -28.22 14.87 10.83
N GLN A 208 -26.94 14.62 11.06
CA GLN A 208 -25.91 15.64 11.20
C GLN A 208 -24.80 15.44 10.16
N PRO A 209 -24.25 16.52 9.58
CA PRO A 209 -23.13 16.38 8.65
C PRO A 209 -21.95 15.65 9.30
N SER A 210 -21.45 14.59 8.65
CA SER A 210 -20.30 13.81 9.13
C SER A 210 -19.08 14.11 8.28
N ASP A 211 -18.04 14.70 8.87
CA ASP A 211 -16.80 14.98 8.14
C ASP A 211 -16.04 13.69 7.78
N PHE A 212 -16.23 12.62 8.55
CA PHE A 212 -15.73 11.30 8.21
C PHE A 212 -16.36 10.78 6.90
N ILE A 213 -17.68 10.90 6.75
CA ILE A 213 -18.36 10.48 5.50
C ILE A 213 -17.85 11.31 4.33
N LYS A 214 -17.76 12.63 4.49
CA LYS A 214 -17.25 13.51 3.43
C LYS A 214 -15.80 13.21 3.07
N TYR A 215 -14.97 12.84 4.05
CA TYR A 215 -13.61 12.36 3.84
C TYR A 215 -13.61 11.07 3.00
N MET A 216 -14.42 10.08 3.37
CA MET A 216 -14.54 8.82 2.60
C MET A 216 -15.02 9.04 1.17
N GLN A 217 -15.98 9.96 0.95
CA GLN A 217 -16.46 10.34 -0.39
C GLN A 217 -15.41 11.06 -1.24
N SER A 218 -14.39 11.65 -0.61
CA SER A 218 -13.37 12.42 -1.33
C SER A 218 -12.36 11.54 -2.06
N PHE A 219 -12.27 10.26 -1.72
CA PHE A 219 -11.42 9.30 -2.44
C PHE A 219 -12.13 8.80 -3.69
N LYS A 220 -11.48 8.94 -4.86
CA LYS A 220 -12.00 8.41 -6.13
C LYS A 220 -12.03 6.87 -6.16
N TYR A 221 -11.07 6.23 -5.49
CA TYR A 221 -10.95 4.78 -5.41
C TYR A 221 -10.53 4.37 -3.99
N PRO A 222 -11.45 4.37 -3.02
CA PRO A 222 -11.12 4.09 -1.62
C PRO A 222 -10.63 2.65 -1.40
N LEU A 223 -10.98 1.72 -2.30
CA LEU A 223 -10.54 0.32 -2.27
C LEU A 223 -9.23 0.05 -3.06
N ALA A 224 -8.49 1.07 -3.47
CA ALA A 224 -7.17 0.84 -4.07
C ALA A 224 -6.21 0.29 -3.00
N GLY A 225 -5.46 -0.77 -3.30
CA GLY A 225 -4.49 -1.37 -2.37
C GLY A 225 -3.22 -0.52 -2.22
N GLU A 226 -2.99 0.42 -3.14
CA GLU A 226 -1.76 1.19 -3.22
C GLU A 226 -1.80 2.44 -2.33
N PHE A 227 -0.88 2.52 -1.38
CA PHE A 227 -0.71 3.69 -0.52
C PHE A 227 0.73 3.79 0.02
N ALA A 228 1.12 4.97 0.48
CA ALA A 228 2.30 5.18 1.29
C ALA A 228 1.96 5.93 2.57
N ILE A 229 2.77 5.71 3.60
CA ILE A 229 2.58 6.23 4.94
C ILE A 229 3.93 6.46 5.60
N THR A 230 4.03 7.41 6.53
CA THR A 230 5.20 7.52 7.40
C THR A 230 5.21 6.40 8.44
N SER A 231 6.40 6.01 8.91
CA SER A 231 6.58 5.08 10.03
C SER A 231 5.82 5.55 11.27
N ASP A 232 5.90 6.84 11.56
CA ASP A 232 5.26 7.43 12.75
C ASP A 232 3.75 7.24 12.70
N LEU A 233 3.10 7.51 11.56
CA LEU A 233 1.67 7.26 11.44
C LEU A 233 1.38 5.75 11.46
N ALA A 234 2.17 4.94 10.76
CA ALA A 234 2.01 3.48 10.71
C ALA A 234 2.06 2.80 12.10
N GLU A 235 2.91 3.30 13.00
CA GLU A 235 3.04 2.80 14.37
C GLU A 235 1.88 3.24 15.29
N ASN A 236 1.15 4.28 14.92
CA ASN A 236 0.07 4.86 15.73
C ASN A 236 -1.34 4.53 15.21
N ILE A 237 -1.48 3.83 14.08
CA ILE A 237 -2.78 3.42 13.53
C ILE A 237 -3.10 1.93 13.78
N ARG A 238 -4.39 1.61 13.91
CA ARG A 238 -4.85 0.22 14.03
C ARG A 238 -5.12 -0.39 12.66
N ILE A 239 -4.09 -0.87 12.00
CA ILE A 239 -4.23 -1.48 10.67
C ILE A 239 -5.19 -2.68 10.74
N PRO A 240 -6.33 -2.67 10.03
CA PRO A 240 -7.27 -3.78 10.02
C PRO A 240 -6.64 -5.01 9.40
N ALA A 241 -6.76 -6.17 10.04
CA ALA A 241 -6.15 -7.40 9.56
C ALA A 241 -7.06 -8.23 8.64
N ASP A 242 -8.19 -7.67 8.19
CA ASP A 242 -9.25 -8.34 7.42
C ASP A 242 -9.44 -7.76 6.00
N TRP A 243 -10.47 -8.23 5.30
CA TRP A 243 -10.83 -7.78 3.95
C TRP A 243 -11.33 -6.33 3.88
N GLY A 244 -11.54 -5.68 5.02
CA GLY A 244 -11.86 -4.26 5.12
C GLY A 244 -10.61 -3.38 5.24
N PHE A 245 -9.41 -3.95 5.02
CA PHE A 245 -8.12 -3.28 5.18
C PHE A 245 -8.09 -1.87 4.57
N GLU A 246 -8.49 -1.69 3.31
CA GLU A 246 -8.39 -0.39 2.64
C GLU A 246 -9.33 0.65 3.27
N ILE A 247 -10.57 0.28 3.56
CA ILE A 247 -11.55 1.19 4.17
C ILE A 247 -11.18 1.51 5.62
N GLY A 248 -10.81 0.48 6.38
CA GLY A 248 -10.43 0.65 7.78
C GLY A 248 -9.14 1.44 7.92
N LEU A 249 -8.17 1.27 7.01
CA LEU A 249 -6.98 2.10 6.93
C LEU A 249 -7.35 3.58 6.76
N LEU A 250 -8.26 3.91 5.83
CA LEU A 250 -8.72 5.29 5.67
C LEU A 250 -9.38 5.83 6.93
N ALA A 251 -10.17 5.00 7.62
CA ALA A 251 -10.78 5.38 8.89
C ALA A 251 -9.75 5.62 10.01
N GLU A 252 -8.68 4.85 10.05
CA GLU A 252 -7.60 5.07 11.02
C GLU A 252 -6.75 6.30 10.67
N VAL A 253 -6.47 6.54 9.40
CA VAL A 253 -5.81 7.78 8.95
C VAL A 253 -6.64 8.99 9.36
N TYR A 254 -7.95 8.98 9.09
CA TYR A 254 -8.84 10.08 9.51
C TYR A 254 -8.84 10.33 11.03
N ARG A 255 -8.66 9.27 11.83
CA ARG A 255 -8.70 9.38 13.30
C ARG A 255 -7.39 9.91 13.89
N ASN A 256 -6.25 9.64 13.25
CA ASN A 256 -4.93 9.83 13.84
C ASN A 256 -4.02 10.83 13.08
N ALA A 257 -4.41 11.26 11.87
CA ALA A 257 -3.69 12.26 11.08
C ALA A 257 -4.26 13.67 11.24
#